data_AF-A0A7X9RZN1-F1
#
_entry.id   AF-A0A7X9RZN1-F1
#
_cell.length_a   1.000
_cell.length_b   1.000
_cell.length_c   1.000
_cell.angle_alpha   90.00
_cell.angle_beta   90.00
_cell.angle_gamma   90.00
#
_symmetry.space_group_name_H-M   'P 1'
#
loop_
_entity.id
_entity.type
_entity.pdbx_description
1 polymer ?
#
loop_
_entity_poly.entity_id
_entity_poly.type
_entity_poly.pdbx_seq_one_letter_code
_entity_poly.pdbx_strand_id
1 'polypeptide(L)'
;MNESVVIDSPYPSGGYYGFSLDMNENNIVVGAYRYNAYQGRVLLYQKESNKTWKDRTFSTTTLTSPKPTTNEYLGHEVRMDDNAIVTGALGYNNWQGRLYVYNLSENPFTASTVTPDAILEVENGGDYQVGIHVAIDNNIIIATDYGNESKGTIHVFKKEENTLWENSFEAFSITENTLKEKDYFGADLEVDNDEILIGSSQGGNAGLGKAYHYKIHTDSAELIDIYETDLVDQDDHFGASVHFTEQQVLVSTMSNREYPFFSFSRTVIEDDKVTDLESDLTTNRPRLLSSDPKYGIQNKIEFDNLNAKTFKFKIIDIDGGTLKEGTLSTSGIIMINQKLSGINIIQLYDNETVHNYKFLR
;
A
#
# COMPACT_ATOMS: atom_id res chain seq x y z
N MET A 1 -14.43 17.08 13.23
CA MET A 1 -14.76 18.43 12.74
C MET A 1 -14.08 18.54 11.38
N ASN A 2 -14.81 18.72 10.27
CA ASN A 2 -14.17 18.67 8.96
C ASN A 2 -13.53 20.02 8.64
N GLU A 3 -12.21 20.03 8.45
CA GLU A 3 -11.49 21.15 7.89
C GLU A 3 -11.21 21.00 6.39
N SER A 4 -10.90 22.10 5.74
CA SER A 4 -10.63 22.17 4.31
C SER A 4 -9.81 23.43 4.07
N VAL A 5 -8.66 23.25 3.44
CA VAL A 5 -7.76 24.30 2.98
C VAL A 5 -7.38 24.00 1.54
N VAL A 6 -7.07 25.03 0.76
CA VAL A 6 -6.47 24.88 -0.57
C VAL A 6 -5.05 25.43 -0.49
N ILE A 7 -4.08 24.55 -0.72
CA ILE A 7 -2.66 24.89 -0.82
C ILE A 7 -2.30 24.89 -2.31
N ASP A 8 -2.17 26.08 -2.88
CA ASP A 8 -1.79 26.25 -4.27
C ASP A 8 -0.27 26.09 -4.44
N SER A 9 0.16 25.67 -5.63
CA SER A 9 1.58 25.70 -5.98
C SER A 9 2.13 27.11 -5.75
N PRO A 10 3.18 27.30 -4.94
CA PRO A 10 3.79 28.60 -4.73
C PRO A 10 4.55 29.12 -5.96
N TYR A 11 4.57 28.34 -7.06
CA TYR A 11 5.38 28.60 -8.24
C TYR A 11 4.56 28.46 -9.54
N PRO A 12 4.87 29.24 -10.58
CA PRO A 12 4.20 29.15 -11.88
C PRO A 12 4.40 27.77 -12.53
N SER A 13 3.50 27.43 -13.46
CA SER A 13 3.37 26.12 -14.10
C SER A 13 4.68 25.51 -14.61
N GLY A 14 4.80 24.17 -14.56
CA GLY A 14 5.85 23.41 -15.25
C GLY A 14 6.65 22.45 -14.35
N GLY A 15 6.60 22.64 -13.02
CA GLY A 15 7.34 21.79 -12.07
C GLY A 15 6.69 20.45 -11.73
N TYR A 16 5.47 20.18 -12.19
CA TYR A 16 4.67 19.01 -11.79
C TYR A 16 4.48 18.93 -10.26
N TYR A 17 4.23 20.09 -9.66
CA TYR A 17 3.83 20.18 -8.26
C TYR A 17 2.54 19.37 -8.03
N GLY A 18 2.56 18.50 -7.02
CA GLY A 18 1.43 17.62 -6.72
C GLY A 18 1.48 16.29 -7.48
N PHE A 19 2.59 15.95 -8.12
CA PHE A 19 2.74 14.65 -8.77
C PHE A 19 2.79 13.49 -7.76
N SER A 20 3.40 13.73 -6.60
CA SER A 20 3.31 12.87 -5.41
C SER A 20 3.07 13.73 -4.18
N LEU A 21 2.39 13.17 -3.19
CA LEU A 21 2.14 13.82 -1.91
C LEU A 21 2.01 12.77 -0.80
N ASP A 22 2.26 13.22 0.42
CA ASP A 22 1.96 12.47 1.64
C ASP A 22 1.64 13.45 2.78
N MET A 23 0.92 13.00 3.80
CA MET A 23 0.52 13.87 4.91
C MET A 23 0.25 13.14 6.21
N ASN A 24 0.56 13.81 7.32
CA ASN A 24 0.06 13.48 8.65
C ASN A 24 -0.68 14.69 9.25
N GLU A 25 -0.97 14.65 10.55
CA GLU A 25 -1.73 15.71 11.21
C GLU A 25 -1.10 17.11 11.01
N ASN A 26 0.23 17.20 11.06
CA ASN A 26 0.95 18.47 11.15
C ASN A 26 1.81 18.81 9.93
N ASN A 27 2.03 17.83 9.03
CA ASN A 27 2.91 17.98 7.89
C ASN A 27 2.19 17.56 6.60
N ILE A 28 2.42 18.31 5.52
CA ILE A 28 2.05 17.94 4.15
C ILE A 28 3.32 18.05 3.31
N VAL A 29 3.68 16.97 2.61
CA VAL A 29 4.81 16.93 1.69
C VAL A 29 4.32 16.78 0.27
N VAL A 30 4.91 17.54 -0.66
CA VAL A 30 4.49 17.56 -2.07
C VAL A 30 5.68 17.56 -3.00
N GLY A 31 5.74 16.57 -3.88
CA GLY A 31 6.76 16.42 -4.91
C GLY A 31 6.54 17.32 -6.13
N ALA A 32 7.64 17.78 -6.72
CA ALA A 32 7.67 18.59 -7.94
C ALA A 32 8.88 18.22 -8.83
N TYR A 33 8.91 16.98 -9.32
CA TYR A 33 10.08 16.39 -9.97
C TYR A 33 10.56 17.07 -11.26
N ARG A 34 9.71 17.83 -11.96
CA ARG A 34 10.10 18.54 -13.19
C ARG A 34 10.70 19.93 -12.92
N TYR A 35 10.79 20.34 -11.66
CA TYR A 35 11.38 21.61 -11.30
C TYR A 35 12.80 21.74 -11.87
N ASN A 36 13.08 22.91 -12.46
CA ASN A 36 14.38 23.33 -12.99
C ASN A 36 15.14 22.24 -13.77
N ALA A 37 14.66 21.91 -14.96
CA ALA A 37 15.24 20.88 -15.82
C ALA A 37 15.37 19.52 -15.11
N TYR A 38 14.29 19.10 -14.45
CA TYR A 38 14.22 17.83 -13.73
C TYR A 38 15.24 17.67 -12.60
N GLN A 39 15.77 18.76 -12.05
CA GLN A 39 16.43 18.70 -10.73
C GLN A 39 15.47 18.15 -9.68
N GLY A 40 14.20 18.56 -9.79
CA GLY A 40 13.18 18.18 -8.83
C GLY A 40 13.32 18.90 -7.49
N ARG A 41 12.30 18.77 -6.66
CA ARG A 41 12.24 19.27 -5.28
C ARG A 41 11.03 18.70 -4.57
N VAL A 42 11.04 18.74 -3.24
CA VAL A 42 9.86 18.49 -2.40
C VAL A 42 9.56 19.75 -1.59
N LEU A 43 8.28 20.07 -1.42
CA LEU A 43 7.81 21.17 -0.60
C LEU A 43 7.15 20.57 0.64
N LEU A 44 7.63 20.97 1.81
CA LEU A 44 7.09 20.59 3.11
C LEU A 44 6.35 21.79 3.70
N TYR A 45 5.07 21.59 4.01
CA TYR A 45 4.25 22.52 4.77
C TYR A 45 4.09 21.99 6.19
N GLN A 46 4.38 22.82 7.19
CA GLN A 46 4.27 22.40 8.60
C GLN A 46 3.43 23.39 9.38
N LYS A 47 2.40 22.90 10.07
CA LYS A 47 1.66 23.69 11.05
C LYS A 47 2.10 23.30 12.46
N GLU A 48 1.99 24.25 13.39
CA GLU A 48 2.08 23.91 14.81
C GLU A 48 0.87 23.04 15.20
N SER A 49 1.05 22.13 16.15
CA SER A 49 0.05 21.15 16.58
C SER A 49 -1.24 21.75 17.15
N ASN A 50 -1.17 22.98 17.68
CA ASN A 50 -2.33 23.71 18.18
C ASN A 50 -3.05 24.55 17.10
N LYS A 51 -2.61 24.51 15.84
CA LYS A 51 -3.19 25.27 14.72
C LYS A 51 -4.02 24.36 13.83
N THR A 52 -4.91 25.01 13.07
CA THR A 52 -5.69 24.37 12.01
C THR A 52 -5.12 24.74 10.65
N TRP A 53 -5.28 23.87 9.65
CA TRP A 53 -4.83 24.16 8.29
C TRP A 53 -5.63 25.32 7.67
N LYS A 54 -6.89 25.49 8.07
CA LYS A 54 -7.78 26.60 7.66
C LYS A 54 -7.24 27.99 8.00
N ASP A 55 -6.46 28.11 9.08
CA ASP A 55 -5.86 29.38 9.48
C ASP A 55 -4.77 29.85 8.51
N ARG A 56 -4.29 28.96 7.63
CA ARG A 56 -3.19 29.21 6.68
C ARG A 56 -1.91 29.73 7.37
N THR A 57 -1.72 29.34 8.63
CA THR A 57 -0.51 29.63 9.42
C THR A 57 0.36 28.38 9.47
N PHE A 58 1.12 28.16 8.41
CA PHE A 58 2.09 27.07 8.30
C PHE A 58 3.41 27.61 7.72
N SER A 59 4.52 26.97 8.06
CA SER A 59 5.80 27.20 7.40
C SER A 59 5.82 26.51 6.03
N THR A 60 6.75 26.93 5.17
CA THR A 60 7.02 26.23 3.91
C THR A 60 8.52 26.09 3.74
N THR A 61 8.97 24.86 3.58
CA THR A 61 10.38 24.49 3.44
C THR A 61 10.56 23.75 2.12
N THR A 62 11.59 24.12 1.36
CA THR A 62 11.97 23.40 0.14
C THR A 62 13.06 22.38 0.46
N LEU A 63 12.78 21.10 0.24
CA LEU A 63 13.73 20.01 0.37
C LEU A 63 14.40 19.76 -0.98
N THR A 64 15.73 19.74 -1.00
CA THR A 64 16.55 19.60 -2.21
C THR A 64 17.73 18.66 -1.97
N SER A 65 18.28 18.08 -3.04
CA SER A 65 19.55 17.37 -2.94
C SER A 65 20.71 18.31 -2.55
N PRO A 66 21.83 17.80 -2.00
CA PRO A 66 22.96 18.64 -1.58
C PRO A 66 23.61 19.42 -2.73
N LYS A 67 23.56 18.87 -3.94
CA LYS A 67 24.09 19.47 -5.17
C LYS A 67 23.15 19.15 -6.34
N PRO A 68 22.05 19.91 -6.51
CA PRO A 68 21.05 19.61 -7.52
C PRO A 68 21.60 19.56 -8.93
N THR A 69 21.37 18.46 -9.65
CA THR A 69 21.79 18.27 -11.04
C THR A 69 20.60 18.08 -11.95
N THR A 70 20.70 18.52 -13.20
CA THR A 70 19.69 18.27 -14.23
C THR A 70 19.37 16.78 -14.32
N ASN A 71 18.09 16.43 -14.50
CA ASN A 71 17.62 15.04 -14.60
C ASN A 71 17.87 14.19 -13.34
N GLU A 72 17.79 14.77 -12.15
CA GLU A 72 17.85 14.03 -10.88
C GLU A 72 16.49 13.43 -10.46
N TYR A 73 15.38 14.08 -10.86
CA TYR A 73 13.99 13.66 -10.63
C TYR A 73 13.57 13.57 -9.15
N LEU A 74 14.19 14.37 -8.27
CA LEU A 74 13.82 14.43 -6.85
C LEU A 74 12.35 14.83 -6.66
N GLY A 75 11.63 14.12 -5.79
CA GLY A 75 10.20 14.37 -5.58
C GLY A 75 9.32 13.78 -6.67
N HIS A 76 9.80 12.78 -7.42
CA HIS A 76 8.94 11.93 -8.24
C HIS A 76 7.98 11.18 -7.32
N GLU A 77 8.51 10.48 -6.33
CA GLU A 77 7.73 9.99 -5.20
C GLU A 77 8.26 10.56 -3.88
N VAL A 78 7.33 10.88 -2.99
CA VAL A 78 7.59 11.25 -1.61
C VAL A 78 6.71 10.40 -0.71
N ARG A 79 7.29 9.90 0.38
CA ARG A 79 6.58 9.28 1.50
C ARG A 79 7.14 9.81 2.81
N MET A 80 6.34 9.74 3.86
CA MET A 80 6.66 10.31 5.15
C MET A 80 6.03 9.48 6.26
N ASP A 81 6.81 9.24 7.33
CA ASP A 81 6.27 8.84 8.62
C ASP A 81 6.36 10.04 9.60
N ASP A 82 6.10 9.82 10.89
CA ASP A 82 6.19 10.90 11.87
C ASP A 82 7.63 11.43 12.10
N ASN A 83 8.65 10.68 11.67
CA ASN A 83 10.04 10.93 12.00
C ASN A 83 10.90 11.36 10.80
N ALA A 84 10.47 11.11 9.57
CA ALA A 84 11.28 11.31 8.38
C ALA A 84 10.46 11.43 7.11
N ILE A 85 11.06 12.10 6.12
CA ILE A 85 10.58 12.18 4.74
C ILE A 85 11.60 11.48 3.86
N VAL A 86 11.13 10.57 3.00
CA VAL A 86 11.95 9.90 1.99
C VAL A 86 11.50 10.29 0.58
N THR A 87 12.46 10.47 -0.31
CA THR A 87 12.20 10.68 -1.74
C THR A 87 13.33 10.14 -2.59
N GLY A 88 12.98 9.55 -3.74
CA GLY A 88 13.95 9.07 -4.71
C GLY A 88 14.52 10.18 -5.58
N ALA A 89 15.80 10.05 -5.92
CA ALA A 89 16.51 10.77 -6.96
C ALA A 89 16.85 9.80 -8.10
N LEU A 90 15.79 9.25 -8.72
CA LEU A 90 15.85 8.10 -9.63
C LEU A 90 16.70 8.31 -10.89
N GLY A 91 17.04 9.56 -11.24
CA GLY A 91 17.92 9.87 -12.37
C GLY A 91 19.40 9.95 -12.01
N TYR A 92 19.75 9.80 -10.73
CA TYR A 92 21.13 9.81 -10.26
C TYR A 92 22.01 8.79 -10.98
N ASN A 93 23.25 9.19 -11.28
CA ASN A 93 24.30 8.38 -11.90
C ASN A 93 23.84 7.52 -13.08
N ASN A 94 23.24 8.13 -14.12
CA ASN A 94 22.67 7.43 -15.27
C ASN A 94 21.53 6.45 -14.88
N TRP A 95 20.59 6.93 -14.07
CA TRP A 95 19.43 6.17 -13.61
C TRP A 95 19.73 5.01 -12.66
N GLN A 96 20.90 4.93 -12.04
CA GLN A 96 21.07 4.00 -10.92
C GLN A 96 20.14 4.36 -9.75
N GLY A 97 19.83 5.65 -9.61
CA GLY A 97 18.94 6.13 -8.56
C GLY A 97 19.59 6.10 -7.17
N ARG A 98 18.91 6.74 -6.22
CA ARG A 98 19.23 6.75 -4.77
C ARG A 98 18.09 7.40 -4.01
N LEU A 99 18.12 7.30 -2.68
CA LEU A 99 17.14 7.95 -1.81
C LEU A 99 17.77 9.09 -1.02
N TYR A 100 16.96 10.09 -0.74
CA TYR A 100 17.26 11.15 0.20
C TYR A 100 16.29 11.10 1.35
N VAL A 101 16.83 11.17 2.57
CA VAL A 101 16.04 11.17 3.80
C VAL A 101 16.28 12.47 4.56
N TYR A 102 15.17 13.10 4.95
CA TYR A 102 15.15 14.31 5.76
C TYR A 102 14.47 13.95 7.08
N ASN A 103 15.18 14.01 8.19
CA ASN A 103 14.59 13.73 9.50
C ASN A 103 13.64 14.87 9.87
N LEU A 104 12.43 14.52 10.26
CA LEU A 104 11.46 15.43 10.84
C LEU A 104 11.77 15.65 12.32
N SER A 105 11.36 16.82 12.80
CA SER A 105 11.37 17.15 14.22
C SER A 105 10.03 17.75 14.60
N GLU A 106 9.72 17.78 15.90
CA GLU A 106 8.47 18.39 16.40
C GLU A 106 8.29 19.84 15.95
N ASN A 107 9.39 20.56 15.74
CA ASN A 107 9.36 21.95 15.33
C ASN A 107 9.57 22.09 13.81
N PRO A 108 8.92 23.07 13.18
CA PRO A 108 9.20 23.37 11.78
C PRO A 108 10.66 23.71 11.51
N PHE A 109 11.13 23.38 10.31
CA PHE A 109 12.46 23.83 9.87
C PHE A 109 12.55 25.36 9.89
N THR A 110 13.70 25.87 10.36
CA THR A 110 13.97 27.31 10.40
C THR A 110 14.52 27.85 9.07
N ALA A 111 15.16 27.00 8.28
CA ALA A 111 15.66 27.33 6.96
C ALA A 111 14.56 27.17 5.90
N SER A 112 14.53 28.07 4.92
CA SER A 112 13.60 27.97 3.78
C SER A 112 13.98 26.85 2.79
N THR A 113 15.22 26.38 2.86
CA THR A 113 15.75 25.28 2.04
C THR A 113 16.59 24.36 2.91
N VAL A 114 16.37 23.06 2.78
CA VAL A 114 17.04 22.01 3.58
C VAL A 114 17.58 20.93 2.64
N THR A 115 18.77 20.43 2.95
CA THR A 115 19.41 19.28 2.29
C THR A 115 19.22 18.03 3.15
N PRO A 116 19.27 16.82 2.56
CA PRO A 116 19.02 15.59 3.31
C PRO A 116 20.06 15.34 4.39
N ASP A 117 19.61 14.68 5.46
CA ASP A 117 20.47 14.21 6.54
C ASP A 117 21.14 12.88 6.15
N ALA A 118 20.44 12.03 5.40
CA ALA A 118 20.96 10.76 4.92
C ALA A 118 20.76 10.57 3.40
N ILE A 119 21.71 9.85 2.80
CA ILE A 119 21.67 9.43 1.40
C ILE A 119 21.74 7.91 1.40
N LEU A 120 20.72 7.25 0.86
CA LEU A 120 20.67 5.80 0.80
C LEU A 120 20.95 5.34 -0.63
N GLU A 121 21.97 4.52 -0.79
CA GLU A 121 22.39 3.96 -2.07
C GLU A 121 22.46 2.43 -1.91
N VAL A 122 22.09 1.72 -2.98
CA VAL A 122 22.27 0.27 -3.06
C VAL A 122 23.77 -0.04 -3.10
N GLU A 123 24.26 -1.00 -2.33
CA GLU A 123 25.69 -1.24 -2.08
C GLU A 123 26.50 -1.42 -3.38
N ASN A 124 25.92 -2.11 -4.36
CA ASN A 124 26.53 -2.38 -5.68
C ASN A 124 26.06 -1.41 -6.79
N GLY A 125 25.31 -0.37 -6.41
CA GLY A 125 24.59 0.52 -7.32
C GLY A 125 23.29 -0.11 -7.84
N GLY A 126 22.25 0.70 -7.96
CA GLY A 126 21.00 0.26 -8.59
C GLY A 126 21.18 -0.06 -10.07
N ASP A 127 20.30 -0.91 -10.61
CA ASP A 127 20.26 -1.23 -12.04
C ASP A 127 19.52 -0.15 -12.82
N TYR A 128 18.27 0.18 -12.44
CA TYR A 128 17.50 1.23 -13.08
C TYR A 128 16.35 1.77 -12.20
N GLN A 129 16.45 3.05 -11.84
CA GLN A 129 15.45 3.87 -11.15
C GLN A 129 15.18 3.47 -9.70
N VAL A 130 16.21 3.18 -8.90
CA VAL A 130 16.05 3.04 -7.44
C VAL A 130 15.33 4.27 -6.87
N GLY A 131 14.24 4.00 -6.15
CA GLY A 131 13.41 5.03 -5.54
C GLY A 131 12.37 5.65 -6.46
N ILE A 132 12.06 4.99 -7.60
CA ILE A 132 10.87 5.32 -8.38
C ILE A 132 9.60 5.13 -7.57
N HIS A 133 9.57 4.05 -6.79
CA HIS A 133 8.64 3.84 -5.71
C HIS A 133 9.37 3.69 -4.36
N VAL A 134 8.81 4.24 -3.30
CA VAL A 134 9.34 4.20 -1.92
C VAL A 134 8.21 4.04 -0.92
N ALA A 135 8.50 3.41 0.22
CA ALA A 135 7.66 3.45 1.42
C ALA A 135 8.54 3.53 2.66
N ILE A 136 8.00 4.09 3.74
CA ILE A 136 8.69 4.27 5.01
C ILE A 136 7.73 3.94 6.15
N ASP A 137 8.22 3.20 7.14
CA ASP A 137 7.62 3.13 8.46
C ASP A 137 8.71 2.96 9.51
N ASN A 138 8.76 3.87 10.47
CA ASN A 138 9.66 3.87 11.61
C ASN A 138 11.15 3.74 11.25
N ASN A 139 11.68 2.52 11.29
CA ASN A 139 13.08 2.20 11.05
C ASN A 139 13.32 1.42 9.75
N ILE A 140 12.30 1.31 8.90
CA ILE A 140 12.34 0.61 7.61
C ILE A 140 12.00 1.60 6.50
N ILE A 141 12.85 1.64 5.48
CA ILE A 141 12.56 2.25 4.18
C ILE A 141 12.68 1.14 3.15
N ILE A 142 11.69 1.04 2.27
CA ILE A 142 11.78 0.17 1.10
C ILE A 142 11.74 0.99 -0.18
N ALA A 143 12.45 0.53 -1.22
CA ALA A 143 12.48 1.20 -2.50
C ALA A 143 12.52 0.22 -3.67
N THR A 144 11.73 0.51 -4.71
CA THR A 144 11.76 -0.24 -5.95
C THR A 144 12.96 0.17 -6.80
N ASP A 145 13.71 -0.82 -7.27
CA ASP A 145 14.59 -0.78 -8.43
C ASP A 145 13.91 -1.59 -9.54
N TYR A 146 13.45 -0.96 -10.62
CA TYR A 146 12.79 -1.70 -11.69
C TYR A 146 13.76 -2.56 -12.50
N GLY A 147 15.04 -2.17 -12.52
CA GLY A 147 16.02 -2.67 -13.47
C GLY A 147 15.66 -2.34 -14.92
N ASN A 148 16.63 -2.54 -15.81
CA ASN A 148 16.49 -2.16 -17.22
C ASN A 148 15.35 -2.93 -17.94
N GLU A 149 15.02 -4.11 -17.44
CA GLU A 149 13.95 -4.99 -17.94
C GLU A 149 12.61 -4.74 -17.23
N SER A 150 12.51 -3.78 -16.31
CA SER A 150 11.28 -3.56 -15.52
C SER A 150 10.77 -4.81 -14.79
N LYS A 151 11.69 -5.68 -14.36
CA LYS A 151 11.38 -6.87 -13.56
C LYS A 151 10.96 -6.47 -12.14
N GLY A 152 11.71 -5.55 -11.54
CA GLY A 152 11.52 -5.13 -10.17
C GLY A 152 12.35 -5.90 -9.16
N THR A 153 12.95 -5.16 -8.23
CA THR A 153 13.62 -5.63 -7.01
C THR A 153 13.34 -4.60 -5.93
N ILE A 154 12.99 -5.05 -4.72
CA ILE A 154 12.75 -4.15 -3.59
C ILE A 154 13.97 -4.16 -2.70
N HIS A 155 14.59 -3.01 -2.50
CA HIS A 155 15.68 -2.83 -1.56
C HIS A 155 15.13 -2.40 -0.21
N VAL A 156 15.56 -3.07 0.86
CA VAL A 156 15.15 -2.80 2.24
C VAL A 156 16.31 -2.12 2.96
N PHE A 157 16.10 -0.88 3.38
CA PHE A 157 17.02 -0.11 4.19
C PHE A 157 16.54 -0.07 5.63
N LYS A 158 17.48 -0.21 6.57
CA LYS A 158 17.17 -0.18 7.99
C LYS A 158 18.07 0.79 8.73
N LYS A 159 17.55 1.29 9.84
CA LYS A 159 18.33 1.93 10.89
C LYS A 159 18.08 1.25 12.22
N GLU A 160 18.99 1.46 13.16
CA GLU A 160 18.78 1.08 14.55
C GLU A 160 17.59 1.84 15.14
N GLU A 161 16.86 1.19 16.04
CA GLU A 161 15.70 1.79 16.69
C GLU A 161 16.08 3.07 17.44
N ASN A 162 15.23 4.10 17.40
CA ASN A 162 15.46 5.40 18.04
C ASN A 162 16.73 6.15 17.57
N THR A 163 17.30 5.79 16.41
CA THR A 163 18.40 6.54 15.78
C THR A 163 17.93 7.35 14.56
N LEU A 164 18.75 8.29 14.10
CA LEU A 164 18.55 9.01 12.83
C LEU A 164 19.03 8.17 11.65
N TRP A 165 18.54 8.49 10.45
CA TRP A 165 18.87 7.77 9.22
C TRP A 165 20.34 7.89 8.75
N GLU A 166 21.15 8.77 9.36
CA GLU A 166 22.57 8.96 9.01
C GLU A 166 23.42 7.68 9.12
N ASN A 167 23.07 6.75 10.02
CA ASN A 167 23.76 5.47 10.23
C ASN A 167 22.98 4.27 9.70
N SER A 168 22.06 4.50 8.76
CA SER A 168 21.31 3.43 8.11
C SER A 168 22.16 2.64 7.11
N PHE A 169 21.66 1.47 6.70
CA PHE A 169 22.30 0.58 5.76
C PHE A 169 21.26 -0.16 4.91
N GLU A 170 21.66 -0.62 3.72
CA GLU A 170 20.88 -1.61 2.96
C GLU A 170 20.99 -2.96 3.68
N ALA A 171 19.86 -3.51 4.12
CA ALA A 171 19.82 -4.77 4.86
C ALA A 171 19.79 -5.98 3.91
N PHE A 172 18.89 -5.96 2.94
CA PHE A 172 18.72 -7.01 1.93
C PHE A 172 17.81 -6.52 0.80
N SER A 173 17.66 -7.33 -0.24
CA SER A 173 16.68 -7.11 -1.31
C SER A 173 15.70 -8.27 -1.44
N ILE A 174 14.52 -7.98 -1.99
CA ILE A 174 13.42 -8.91 -2.23
C ILE A 174 13.16 -8.98 -3.72
N THR A 175 13.12 -10.20 -4.26
CA THR A 175 12.79 -10.49 -5.64
C THR A 175 12.14 -11.87 -5.72
N GLU A 176 11.41 -12.13 -6.79
CA GLU A 176 10.73 -13.40 -7.02
C GLU A 176 11.34 -14.13 -8.23
N ASN A 177 11.68 -15.42 -8.05
CA ASN A 177 12.34 -16.22 -9.10
C ASN A 177 11.49 -16.41 -10.35
N THR A 178 10.20 -16.14 -10.27
CA THR A 178 9.24 -16.29 -11.37
C THR A 178 9.04 -15.01 -12.17
N LEU A 179 9.66 -13.89 -11.75
CA LEU A 179 9.53 -12.60 -12.41
C LEU A 179 10.14 -12.60 -13.82
N LYS A 180 9.46 -11.91 -14.71
CA LYS A 180 9.80 -11.72 -16.12
C LYS A 180 9.89 -10.22 -16.45
N GLU A 181 10.45 -9.92 -17.62
CA GLU A 181 10.60 -8.54 -18.14
C GLU A 181 9.25 -7.81 -18.12
N LYS A 182 9.14 -6.65 -17.48
CA LYS A 182 7.88 -5.87 -17.31
C LYS A 182 6.84 -6.50 -16.38
N ASP A 183 7.28 -7.30 -15.42
CA ASP A 183 6.39 -7.70 -14.33
C ASP A 183 6.11 -6.55 -13.35
N TYR A 184 6.95 -5.50 -13.36
CA TYR A 184 6.82 -4.32 -12.51
C TYR A 184 6.62 -4.69 -11.03
N PHE A 185 7.40 -5.65 -10.52
CA PHE A 185 7.41 -5.94 -9.09
C PHE A 185 7.88 -4.70 -8.31
N GLY A 186 7.05 -4.19 -7.41
CA GLY A 186 7.24 -2.86 -6.83
C GLY A 186 6.52 -1.74 -7.57
N ALA A 187 5.42 -2.05 -8.27
CA ALA A 187 4.52 -1.07 -8.88
C ALA A 187 3.92 -0.09 -7.87
N ASP A 188 3.74 -0.55 -6.65
CA ASP A 188 3.42 0.25 -5.47
C ASP A 188 3.94 -0.49 -4.25
N LEU A 189 4.25 0.27 -3.20
CA LEU A 189 4.88 -0.23 -1.98
C LEU A 189 4.19 0.33 -0.75
N GLU A 190 4.11 -0.50 0.27
CA GLU A 190 3.70 -0.07 1.59
C GLU A 190 4.43 -0.87 2.67
N VAL A 191 4.70 -0.22 3.79
CA VAL A 191 5.26 -0.83 5.00
C VAL A 191 4.30 -0.50 6.15
N ASP A 192 3.96 -1.50 6.94
CA ASP A 192 3.27 -1.36 8.21
C ASP A 192 4.01 -2.21 9.24
N ASN A 193 4.78 -1.55 10.11
CA ASN A 193 5.73 -2.16 11.02
C ASN A 193 6.75 -3.03 10.27
N ASP A 194 6.72 -4.34 10.52
CA ASP A 194 7.57 -5.33 9.88
C ASP A 194 6.86 -6.08 8.73
N GLU A 195 5.67 -5.66 8.33
CA GLU A 195 4.96 -6.21 7.18
C GLU A 195 5.06 -5.26 5.98
N ILE A 196 5.18 -5.83 4.78
CA ILE A 196 5.24 -5.06 3.53
C ILE A 196 4.27 -5.60 2.49
N LEU A 197 3.66 -4.70 1.73
CA LEU A 197 2.93 -5.03 0.51
C LEU A 197 3.70 -4.56 -0.71
N ILE A 198 3.74 -5.43 -1.72
CA ILE A 198 4.39 -5.15 -2.99
C ILE A 198 3.39 -5.43 -4.11
N GLY A 199 3.01 -4.39 -4.85
CA GLY A 199 2.25 -4.53 -6.08
C GLY A 199 3.12 -5.01 -7.24
N SER A 200 2.61 -5.89 -8.08
CA SER A 200 3.21 -6.32 -9.36
C SER A 200 2.17 -6.27 -10.45
N SER A 201 2.15 -5.17 -11.19
CA SER A 201 1.09 -4.87 -12.16
C SER A 201 1.20 -5.66 -13.48
N GLN A 202 2.35 -6.29 -13.76
CA GLN A 202 2.60 -7.12 -14.96
C GLN A 202 2.27 -6.47 -16.31
N GLY A 203 2.36 -5.14 -16.38
CA GLY A 203 2.12 -4.37 -17.59
C GLY A 203 2.96 -4.86 -18.77
N GLY A 204 2.35 -5.51 -19.75
CA GLY A 204 3.03 -5.91 -20.99
C GLY A 204 3.59 -7.34 -21.03
N ASN A 205 3.33 -8.17 -20.02
CA ASN A 205 3.67 -9.60 -20.03
C ASN A 205 2.48 -10.56 -20.15
N ALA A 206 1.30 -10.04 -20.53
CA ALA A 206 0.07 -10.82 -20.62
C ALA A 206 -0.33 -11.50 -19.29
N GLY A 207 0.22 -11.04 -18.17
CA GLY A 207 -0.11 -11.49 -16.83
C GLY A 207 -1.26 -10.67 -16.26
N LEU A 208 -2.00 -11.24 -15.31
CA LEU A 208 -3.12 -10.54 -14.67
C LEU A 208 -2.67 -9.51 -13.64
N GLY A 209 -1.41 -9.59 -13.18
CA GLY A 209 -0.91 -8.82 -12.04
C GLY A 209 -1.16 -9.53 -10.71
N LYS A 210 -0.45 -9.11 -9.65
CA LYS A 210 -0.48 -9.70 -8.30
C LYS A 210 -0.13 -8.66 -7.23
N ALA A 211 -0.46 -8.94 -5.98
CA ALA A 211 0.16 -8.27 -4.84
C ALA A 211 0.77 -9.31 -3.89
N TYR A 212 1.91 -8.99 -3.31
CA TYR A 212 2.67 -9.87 -2.44
C TYR A 212 2.75 -9.27 -1.04
N HIS A 213 2.57 -10.11 -0.04
CA HIS A 213 2.71 -9.73 1.37
C HIS A 213 3.90 -10.44 1.97
N TYR A 214 4.87 -9.69 2.50
CA TYR A 214 6.02 -10.25 3.20
C TYR A 214 6.10 -9.75 4.65
N LYS A 215 6.73 -10.56 5.49
CA LYS A 215 7.19 -10.21 6.83
C LYS A 215 8.71 -10.01 6.81
N ILE A 216 9.18 -8.87 7.28
CA ILE A 216 10.59 -8.53 7.42
C ILE A 216 11.13 -9.15 8.71
N HIS A 217 12.23 -9.88 8.59
CA HIS A 217 13.09 -10.29 9.69
C HIS A 217 14.39 -9.48 9.66
N THR A 218 15.35 -9.78 10.54
CA THR A 218 16.61 -9.03 10.66
C THR A 218 17.31 -8.83 9.31
N ASP A 219 17.56 -9.92 8.58
CA ASP A 219 18.36 -9.92 7.34
C ASP A 219 17.65 -10.62 6.16
N SER A 220 16.33 -10.80 6.25
CA SER A 220 15.54 -11.49 5.23
C SER A 220 14.08 -11.07 5.29
N ALA A 221 13.30 -11.48 4.28
CA ALA A 221 11.85 -11.42 4.34
C ALA A 221 11.24 -12.80 4.07
N GLU A 222 10.12 -13.10 4.71
CA GLU A 222 9.30 -14.28 4.49
C GLU A 222 8.05 -13.89 3.68
N LEU A 223 7.78 -14.60 2.58
CA LEU A 223 6.54 -14.43 1.83
C LEU A 223 5.37 -15.04 2.61
N ILE A 224 4.43 -14.21 3.02
CA ILE A 224 3.25 -14.60 3.80
C ILE A 224 2.09 -14.98 2.88
N ASP A 225 1.90 -14.19 1.81
CA ASP A 225 0.74 -14.36 0.93
C ASP A 225 0.97 -13.77 -0.45
N ILE A 226 0.19 -14.29 -1.40
CA ILE A 226 0.05 -13.70 -2.73
C ILE A 226 -1.45 -13.50 -3.00
N TYR A 227 -1.82 -12.25 -3.26
CA TYR A 227 -3.16 -11.86 -3.64
C TYR A 227 -3.27 -11.82 -5.15
N GLU A 228 -4.28 -12.52 -5.69
CA GLU A 228 -4.56 -12.67 -7.13
C GLU A 228 -6.07 -12.67 -7.35
N THR A 229 -6.52 -12.41 -8.58
CA THR A 229 -7.95 -12.45 -8.94
C THR A 229 -8.12 -12.93 -10.39
N ASP A 230 -9.21 -13.66 -10.67
CA ASP A 230 -9.60 -14.06 -12.03
C ASP A 230 -10.69 -13.16 -12.64
N LEU A 231 -10.99 -12.03 -11.98
CA LEU A 231 -11.94 -11.01 -12.45
C LEU A 231 -11.30 -9.89 -13.29
N VAL A 232 -10.00 -10.00 -13.56
CA VAL A 232 -9.26 -9.00 -14.32
C VAL A 232 -8.69 -9.62 -15.58
N ASP A 233 -8.53 -8.80 -16.60
CA ASP A 233 -7.85 -9.12 -17.84
C ASP A 233 -6.38 -8.67 -17.81
N GLN A 234 -5.60 -9.12 -18.79
CA GLN A 234 -4.16 -8.87 -18.87
C GLN A 234 -3.77 -7.38 -18.92
N ASP A 235 -4.67 -6.53 -19.39
CA ASP A 235 -4.44 -5.08 -19.53
C ASP A 235 -5.01 -4.27 -18.35
N ASP A 236 -5.56 -4.94 -17.33
CA ASP A 236 -6.16 -4.26 -16.17
C ASP A 236 -5.13 -3.80 -15.14
N HIS A 237 -3.94 -4.39 -15.15
CA HIS A 237 -2.83 -4.05 -14.25
C HIS A 237 -3.23 -4.21 -12.77
N PHE A 238 -3.74 -5.38 -12.37
CA PHE A 238 -4.00 -5.64 -10.95
C PHE A 238 -2.71 -5.62 -10.13
N GLY A 239 -2.73 -5.05 -8.93
CA GLY A 239 -1.48 -4.78 -8.19
C GLY A 239 -0.81 -3.48 -8.61
N ALA A 240 -1.54 -2.56 -9.25
CA ALA A 240 -1.06 -1.21 -9.56
C ALA A 240 -0.95 -0.31 -8.32
N SER A 241 -1.76 -0.56 -7.29
CA SER A 241 -1.63 0.05 -5.97
C SER A 241 -2.04 -0.93 -4.88
N VAL A 242 -1.41 -0.84 -3.72
CA VAL A 242 -1.64 -1.70 -2.55
C VAL A 242 -1.87 -0.86 -1.31
N HIS A 243 -2.72 -1.33 -0.40
CA HIS A 243 -2.93 -0.67 0.89
C HIS A 243 -3.27 -1.68 2.00
N PHE A 244 -2.64 -1.55 3.16
CA PHE A 244 -2.96 -2.23 4.39
C PHE A 244 -4.10 -1.51 5.09
N THR A 245 -4.96 -2.31 5.70
CA THR A 245 -5.84 -1.89 6.77
C THR A 245 -5.61 -2.83 7.96
N GLU A 246 -6.27 -2.57 9.09
CA GLU A 246 -6.16 -3.46 10.26
C GLU A 246 -6.54 -4.92 9.94
N GLN A 247 -7.51 -5.16 9.05
CA GLN A 247 -8.05 -6.51 8.80
C GLN A 247 -7.97 -6.94 7.34
N GLN A 248 -7.65 -6.02 6.43
CA GLN A 248 -7.72 -6.25 4.99
C GLN A 248 -6.50 -5.72 4.26
N VAL A 249 -6.22 -6.32 3.12
CA VAL A 249 -5.34 -5.79 2.09
C VAL A 249 -6.22 -5.32 0.94
N LEU A 250 -6.00 -4.10 0.47
CA LEU A 250 -6.62 -3.54 -0.72
C LEU A 250 -5.62 -3.60 -1.87
N VAL A 251 -6.11 -4.01 -3.04
CA VAL A 251 -5.29 -4.09 -4.25
C VAL A 251 -6.08 -3.53 -5.42
N SER A 252 -5.53 -2.53 -6.10
CA SER A 252 -6.21 -1.84 -7.20
C SER A 252 -5.87 -2.42 -8.58
N THR A 253 -6.69 -2.06 -9.56
CA THR A 253 -6.39 -2.15 -10.98
C THR A 253 -6.15 -0.74 -11.54
N MET A 254 -5.44 -0.61 -12.66
CA MET A 254 -5.27 0.69 -13.33
C MET A 254 -6.36 0.95 -14.37
N SER A 255 -6.77 -0.09 -15.10
CA SER A 255 -7.61 0.05 -16.31
C SER A 255 -8.99 -0.58 -16.19
N ASN A 256 -9.28 -1.34 -15.13
CA ASN A 256 -10.57 -1.99 -14.96
C ASN A 256 -11.59 -1.04 -14.33
N ARG A 257 -12.64 -0.68 -15.09
CA ARG A 257 -13.71 0.22 -14.61
C ARG A 257 -14.79 -0.50 -13.80
N GLU A 258 -14.93 -1.80 -13.98
CA GLU A 258 -15.93 -2.62 -13.28
C GLU A 258 -15.43 -3.01 -11.89
N TYR A 259 -14.14 -3.38 -11.80
CA TYR A 259 -13.46 -3.79 -10.58
C TYR A 259 -12.21 -2.91 -10.35
N PRO A 260 -12.39 -1.66 -9.87
CA PRO A 260 -11.28 -0.73 -9.67
C PRO A 260 -10.34 -1.14 -8.52
N PHE A 261 -10.85 -1.93 -7.56
CA PHE A 261 -10.05 -2.51 -6.49
C PHE A 261 -10.72 -3.74 -5.90
N PHE A 262 -9.89 -4.55 -5.25
CA PHE A 262 -10.25 -5.75 -4.51
C PHE A 262 -9.83 -5.59 -3.06
N SER A 263 -10.47 -6.37 -2.20
CA SER A 263 -10.14 -6.45 -0.79
C SER A 263 -10.01 -7.92 -0.42
N PHE A 264 -8.94 -8.22 0.31
CA PHE A 264 -8.59 -9.55 0.81
C PHE A 264 -8.45 -9.46 2.32
N SER A 265 -8.76 -10.50 3.08
CA SER A 265 -8.33 -10.59 4.48
C SER A 265 -6.82 -10.53 4.55
N ARG A 266 -6.32 -9.63 5.40
CA ARG A 266 -4.90 -9.57 5.74
C ARG A 266 -4.58 -10.85 6.51
N THR A 267 -3.65 -11.63 5.98
CA THR A 267 -3.13 -12.79 6.70
C THR A 267 -2.25 -12.25 7.82
N VAL A 268 -2.82 -12.06 9.01
CA VAL A 268 -2.10 -11.56 10.18
C VAL A 268 -1.25 -12.69 10.73
N ILE A 269 0.05 -12.46 10.86
CA ILE A 269 0.91 -13.31 11.67
C ILE A 269 0.64 -12.93 13.13
N GLU A 270 -0.19 -13.72 13.82
CA GLU A 270 -0.26 -13.63 15.27
C GLU A 270 1.11 -14.02 15.83
N ASP A 271 1.94 -13.04 16.20
CA ASP A 271 2.82 -13.22 17.36
C ASP A 271 1.92 -13.77 18.47
N ASP A 272 2.32 -14.84 19.17
CA ASP A 272 1.61 -15.58 20.24
C ASP A 272 1.07 -14.69 21.40
N LYS A 273 0.31 -13.66 21.10
CA LYS A 273 -0.52 -12.89 22.02
C LYS A 273 -1.84 -13.61 22.01
N VAL A 274 -2.03 -14.40 23.05
CA VAL A 274 -3.31 -14.95 23.51
C VAL A 274 -4.41 -13.95 23.18
N THR A 275 -5.12 -14.19 22.09
CA THR A 275 -6.36 -13.50 21.81
C THR A 275 -7.27 -13.81 22.99
N ASP A 276 -7.87 -12.76 23.55
CA ASP A 276 -8.88 -12.89 24.60
C ASP A 276 -10.12 -13.52 23.97
N LEU A 277 -10.06 -14.86 23.82
CA LEU A 277 -11.06 -15.74 23.24
C LEU A 277 -12.47 -15.44 23.76
N GLU A 278 -12.60 -14.89 24.97
CA GLU A 278 -13.90 -14.54 25.55
C GLU A 278 -14.59 -13.39 24.82
N SER A 279 -13.86 -12.40 24.28
CA SER A 279 -14.48 -11.24 23.64
C SER A 279 -15.05 -11.57 22.24
N ASP A 280 -14.33 -12.37 21.44
CA ASP A 280 -14.80 -12.83 20.12
C ASP A 280 -15.93 -13.87 20.21
N LEU A 281 -15.99 -14.63 21.31
CA LEU A 281 -17.08 -15.58 21.59
C LEU A 281 -18.38 -14.89 22.07
N THR A 282 -18.37 -13.59 22.40
CA THR A 282 -19.55 -12.90 22.97
C THR A 282 -20.51 -12.30 21.94
N THR A 283 -20.14 -12.23 20.67
CA THR A 283 -21.10 -11.86 19.63
C THR A 283 -21.81 -13.12 19.13
N ASN A 284 -23.11 -13.26 19.41
CA ASN A 284 -23.96 -14.36 18.91
C ASN A 284 -24.19 -14.31 17.37
N ARG A 285 -23.32 -13.63 16.63
CA ARG A 285 -23.46 -13.40 15.18
C ARG A 285 -22.69 -14.46 14.42
N PRO A 286 -23.28 -15.10 13.39
CA PRO A 286 -22.53 -15.97 12.47
C PRO A 286 -21.35 -15.21 11.88
N ARG A 287 -20.18 -15.84 11.82
CA ARG A 287 -18.98 -15.25 11.23
C ARG A 287 -18.69 -15.96 9.90
N LEU A 288 -18.45 -15.18 8.85
CA LEU A 288 -18.09 -15.66 7.52
C LEU A 288 -16.57 -15.91 7.51
N LEU A 289 -16.14 -17.13 7.23
CA LEU A 289 -14.74 -17.55 7.37
C LEU A 289 -13.86 -17.19 6.18
N SER A 290 -14.43 -16.95 5.00
CA SER A 290 -13.69 -16.48 3.82
C SER A 290 -14.65 -15.86 2.81
N SER A 291 -14.51 -14.55 2.60
CA SER A 291 -15.21 -13.78 1.55
C SER A 291 -14.30 -13.38 0.40
N ASP A 292 -13.05 -13.81 0.45
CA ASP A 292 -12.00 -13.30 -0.42
C ASP A 292 -11.94 -14.07 -1.73
N PRO A 293 -11.55 -13.39 -2.82
CA PRO A 293 -11.09 -14.07 -4.01
C PRO A 293 -9.73 -14.72 -3.74
N LYS A 294 -9.67 -15.76 -2.89
CA LYS A 294 -8.52 -16.66 -2.82
C LYS A 294 -8.81 -17.90 -3.66
N TYR A 295 -8.05 -18.03 -4.74
CA TYR A 295 -7.87 -19.18 -5.63
C TYR A 295 -9.14 -19.99 -6.04
N GLY A 296 -9.52 -19.84 -7.32
CA GLY A 296 -10.27 -20.84 -8.08
C GLY A 296 -11.80 -20.84 -7.89
N ILE A 297 -12.46 -21.90 -8.38
CA ILE A 297 -13.91 -22.04 -8.20
C ILE A 297 -14.20 -22.34 -6.73
N GLN A 298 -14.63 -21.34 -5.96
CA GLN A 298 -15.21 -21.61 -4.64
C GLN A 298 -16.48 -22.44 -4.82
N ASN A 299 -16.38 -23.71 -4.41
CA ASN A 299 -17.49 -24.66 -4.39
C ASN A 299 -18.26 -24.63 -3.06
N LYS A 300 -17.80 -23.82 -2.10
CA LYS A 300 -18.42 -23.68 -0.78
C LYS A 300 -18.18 -22.28 -0.20
N ILE A 301 -19.16 -21.75 0.52
CA ILE A 301 -19.01 -20.64 1.48
C ILE A 301 -19.06 -21.23 2.88
N GLU A 302 -18.19 -20.76 3.78
CA GLU A 302 -18.06 -21.29 5.14
C GLU A 302 -18.36 -20.23 6.20
N PHE A 303 -19.17 -20.62 7.17
CA PHE A 303 -19.49 -19.83 8.35
C PHE A 303 -19.14 -20.60 9.62
N ASP A 304 -18.76 -19.87 10.65
CA ASP A 304 -18.68 -20.37 12.01
C ASP A 304 -19.51 -19.50 12.97
N ASN A 305 -19.37 -19.77 14.27
CA ASN A 305 -20.15 -19.12 15.32
C ASN A 305 -21.68 -19.20 15.10
N LEU A 306 -22.15 -20.34 14.58
CA LEU A 306 -23.58 -20.59 14.33
C LEU A 306 -24.36 -20.93 15.61
N ASN A 307 -23.71 -21.14 16.74
CA ASN A 307 -24.35 -21.40 18.04
C ASN A 307 -25.39 -22.53 18.02
N ALA A 308 -25.08 -23.62 17.29
CA ALA A 308 -25.96 -24.75 17.04
C ALA A 308 -27.34 -24.39 16.41
N LYS A 309 -27.46 -23.18 15.83
CA LYS A 309 -28.65 -22.74 15.07
C LYS A 309 -28.51 -23.07 13.59
N THR A 310 -29.65 -23.12 12.92
CA THR A 310 -29.75 -23.10 11.46
C THR A 310 -30.26 -21.73 11.00
N PHE A 311 -29.79 -21.27 9.85
CA PHE A 311 -30.18 -19.99 9.28
C PHE A 311 -30.80 -20.23 7.91
N LYS A 312 -31.84 -19.48 7.54
CA LYS A 312 -32.15 -19.36 6.11
C LYS A 312 -31.10 -18.45 5.49
N PHE A 313 -30.71 -18.71 4.26
CA PHE A 313 -29.79 -17.84 3.53
C PHE A 313 -30.30 -17.47 2.16
N LYS A 314 -29.84 -16.32 1.68
CA LYS A 314 -29.98 -15.87 0.29
C LYS A 314 -28.66 -15.29 -0.18
N ILE A 315 -28.19 -15.72 -1.35
CA ILE A 315 -27.07 -15.12 -2.07
C ILE A 315 -27.69 -14.32 -3.20
N ILE A 316 -27.41 -13.03 -3.21
CA ILE A 316 -27.88 -12.10 -4.25
C ILE A 316 -26.69 -11.45 -4.96
N ASP A 317 -26.86 -11.14 -6.24
CA ASP A 317 -25.96 -10.24 -6.95
C ASP A 317 -26.15 -8.78 -6.48
N ILE A 318 -25.27 -7.88 -6.94
CA ILE A 318 -25.32 -6.46 -6.60
C ILE A 318 -26.60 -5.75 -7.08
N ASP A 319 -27.27 -6.30 -8.10
CA ASP A 319 -28.53 -5.79 -8.65
C ASP A 319 -29.76 -6.35 -7.91
N GLY A 320 -29.55 -7.18 -6.88
CA GLY A 320 -30.60 -7.79 -6.07
C GLY A 320 -31.21 -9.06 -6.67
N GLY A 321 -30.68 -9.54 -7.80
CA GLY A 321 -31.01 -10.81 -8.40
C GLY A 321 -30.63 -11.96 -7.49
N THR A 322 -31.51 -12.96 -7.39
CA THR A 322 -31.29 -14.10 -6.48
C THR A 322 -30.47 -15.16 -7.18
N LEU A 323 -29.26 -15.38 -6.68
CA LEU A 323 -28.33 -16.38 -7.22
C LEU A 323 -28.53 -17.74 -6.57
N LYS A 324 -28.79 -17.78 -5.26
CA LYS A 324 -29.06 -19.02 -4.52
C LYS A 324 -29.79 -18.73 -3.21
N GLU A 325 -30.61 -19.67 -2.76
CA GLU A 325 -31.21 -19.62 -1.43
C GLU A 325 -31.29 -21.02 -0.82
N GLY A 326 -31.42 -21.10 0.51
CA GLY A 326 -31.51 -22.37 1.20
C GLY A 326 -31.41 -22.24 2.71
N THR A 327 -31.01 -23.34 3.35
CA THR A 327 -30.78 -23.40 4.79
C THR A 327 -29.33 -23.71 5.05
N LEU A 328 -28.67 -22.84 5.83
CA LEU A 328 -27.35 -23.05 6.39
C LEU A 328 -27.52 -23.93 7.64
N SER A 329 -27.00 -25.15 7.55
CA SER A 329 -26.99 -26.09 8.67
C SER A 329 -25.91 -25.69 9.69
N THR A 330 -25.90 -26.37 10.84
CA THR A 330 -24.88 -26.19 11.88
C THR A 330 -23.46 -26.54 11.42
N SER A 331 -23.29 -27.18 10.25
CA SER A 331 -21.96 -27.45 9.69
C SER A 331 -21.31 -26.19 9.11
N GLY A 332 -22.04 -25.09 8.94
CA GLY A 332 -21.45 -23.85 8.44
C GLY A 332 -21.22 -23.79 6.94
N ILE A 333 -21.64 -24.78 6.16
CA ILE A 333 -21.23 -24.90 4.75
C ILE A 333 -22.41 -24.65 3.81
N ILE A 334 -22.25 -23.69 2.89
CA ILE A 334 -23.12 -23.49 1.73
C ILE A 334 -22.37 -23.95 0.48
N MET A 335 -22.75 -25.07 -0.10
CA MET A 335 -22.18 -25.50 -1.39
C MET A 335 -22.59 -24.53 -2.51
N ILE A 336 -21.69 -24.15 -3.40
CA ILE A 336 -21.95 -23.36 -4.61
C ILE A 336 -21.58 -24.21 -5.82
N ASN A 337 -22.53 -24.45 -6.71
CA ASN A 337 -22.31 -25.23 -7.94
C ASN A 337 -22.37 -24.34 -9.21
N GLN A 338 -22.19 -23.03 -9.04
CA GLN A 338 -22.25 -22.03 -10.11
C GLN A 338 -21.10 -21.04 -9.93
N LYS A 339 -20.62 -20.47 -11.05
CA LYS A 339 -19.66 -19.36 -10.97
C LYS A 339 -20.41 -18.15 -10.41
N LEU A 340 -20.04 -17.69 -9.21
CA LEU A 340 -20.42 -16.36 -8.75
C LEU A 340 -19.37 -15.40 -9.33
N SER A 341 -19.82 -14.26 -9.85
CA SER A 341 -18.95 -13.20 -10.38
C SER A 341 -19.38 -11.87 -9.79
N GLY A 342 -18.43 -11.00 -9.50
CA GLY A 342 -18.64 -9.68 -8.95
C GLY A 342 -18.98 -9.67 -7.45
N ILE A 343 -19.61 -8.58 -7.03
CA ILE A 343 -20.00 -8.40 -5.62
C ILE A 343 -21.30 -9.17 -5.35
N ASN A 344 -21.22 -10.15 -4.46
CA ASN A 344 -22.36 -10.91 -4.00
C ASN A 344 -22.68 -10.54 -2.55
N ILE A 345 -23.95 -10.53 -2.19
CA ILE A 345 -24.39 -10.32 -0.81
C ILE A 345 -24.99 -11.61 -0.31
N ILE A 346 -24.46 -12.13 0.79
CA ILE A 346 -25.02 -13.26 1.52
C ILE A 346 -25.86 -12.69 2.66
N GLN A 347 -27.14 -13.03 2.67
CA GLN A 347 -28.09 -12.67 3.71
C GLN A 347 -28.37 -13.90 4.55
N LEU A 348 -28.03 -13.89 5.85
CA LEU A 348 -28.46 -14.91 6.82
C LEU A 348 -29.62 -14.37 7.65
N TYR A 349 -30.72 -15.12 7.70
CA TYR A 349 -31.93 -14.74 8.39
C TYR A 349 -32.01 -15.46 9.74
N ASP A 350 -31.99 -14.69 10.84
CA ASP A 350 -32.28 -15.14 12.21
C ASP A 350 -33.58 -14.46 12.69
N ASN A 351 -34.70 -15.15 12.52
CA ASN A 351 -36.04 -14.64 12.82
C ASN A 351 -36.33 -13.29 12.11
N GLU A 352 -36.44 -12.19 12.86
CA GLU A 352 -36.67 -10.84 12.33
C GLU A 352 -35.37 -10.11 11.94
N THR A 353 -34.20 -10.70 12.24
CA THR A 353 -32.89 -10.10 11.97
C THR A 353 -32.29 -10.68 10.69
N VAL A 354 -31.73 -9.81 9.85
CA VAL A 354 -30.96 -10.21 8.64
C VAL A 354 -29.52 -9.77 8.81
N HIS A 355 -28.61 -10.73 8.80
CA HIS A 355 -27.17 -10.48 8.75
C HIS A 355 -26.70 -10.47 7.31
N ASN A 356 -26.17 -9.34 6.84
CA ASN A 356 -25.61 -9.23 5.50
C ASN A 356 -24.08 -9.41 5.56
N TYR A 357 -23.55 -10.16 4.61
CA TYR A 357 -22.12 -10.36 4.42
C TYR A 357 -21.79 -10.08 2.96
N LYS A 358 -20.74 -9.31 2.72
CA LYS A 358 -20.21 -9.09 1.39
C LYS A 358 -19.34 -10.30 1.03
N PHE A 359 -19.57 -10.88 -0.14
CA PHE A 359 -18.76 -11.95 -0.70
C PHE A 359 -18.23 -11.46 -2.04
N LEU A 360 -16.93 -11.19 -2.08
CA LEU A 360 -16.24 -10.70 -3.26
C LEU A 360 -15.75 -11.91 -4.04
N ARG A 361 -16.19 -12.06 -5.28
CA ARG A 361 -15.65 -13.09 -6.14
C ARG A 361 -15.40 -12.60 -7.54
#